data_AF-A0A0B6XYW7-F1
#
_entry.id   AF-A0A0B6XYW7-F1
#
_cell.length_a   1.000
_cell.length_b   1.000
_cell.length_c   1.000
_cell.angle_alpha   90.00
_cell.angle_beta   90.00
_cell.angle_gamma   90.00
#
_symmetry.space_group_name_H-M   'P 1'
#
loop_
_entity.id
_entity.type
_entity.pdbx_description
1 polymer ?
#
loop_
_entity_poly.entity_id
_entity_poly.type
_entity_poly.pdbx_seq_one_letter_code
_entity_poly.pdbx_strand_id
1 'polypeptide(L)'
;QDTTNHGDGNLAQQTKRRYMFTCGLCQGLLTDPATLQCGHTFCRNCIEKDKSKTCELCGIVHYRLQIRNRGSNVVLTNLVEKWFPQKYTSSQLKKKGNEYFSAQDYKSAVEIYSQAITISKTDHLLLSNRSHCYVLMDQFDEALVDAEQVLLLDPNWPKGYFRKGCALYGLGRYEDA
;
A
#
# COMPACT_ATOMS: atom_id res chain seq x y z
N GLN A 1 17.14 53.75 -1.44
CA GLN A 1 16.40 54.61 -2.38
C GLN A 1 16.68 54.08 -3.77
N ASP A 2 15.78 53.51 -4.56
CA ASP A 2 14.39 53.11 -4.36
C ASP A 2 14.06 52.06 -5.45
N THR A 3 13.25 51.07 -5.04
CA THR A 3 12.13 50.39 -5.74
C THR A 3 11.97 50.62 -7.25
N THR A 4 11.72 49.61 -8.10
CA THR A 4 10.44 48.86 -8.24
C THR A 4 10.71 47.51 -8.94
N ASN A 5 10.50 46.34 -8.32
CA ASN A 5 9.24 45.58 -8.19
C ASN A 5 8.42 45.44 -9.50
N HIS A 6 8.54 44.30 -10.18
CA HIS A 6 7.51 43.71 -11.07
C HIS A 6 7.70 42.19 -11.13
N GLY A 7 6.67 41.44 -10.73
CA GLY A 7 6.46 40.07 -11.18
C GLY A 7 6.39 38.98 -10.11
N ASP A 8 5.50 39.13 -9.13
CA ASP A 8 4.89 37.99 -8.45
C ASP A 8 4.34 37.00 -9.49
N GLY A 9 4.80 35.75 -9.45
CA GLY A 9 4.25 34.71 -10.33
C GLY A 9 4.95 33.37 -10.20
N ASN A 10 4.26 32.42 -9.59
CA ASN A 10 4.49 30.96 -9.62
C ASN A 10 5.52 30.34 -8.67
N LEU A 11 5.24 30.44 -7.37
CA LEU A 11 5.64 29.45 -6.37
C LEU A 11 4.66 28.23 -6.34
N ALA A 12 4.23 27.72 -7.50
CA ALA A 12 3.21 26.65 -7.59
C ALA A 12 3.47 25.61 -8.69
N GLN A 13 4.73 25.37 -9.06
CA GLN A 13 5.06 24.39 -10.11
C GLN A 13 6.28 23.52 -9.73
N GLN A 14 6.29 23.00 -8.51
CA GLN A 14 6.99 21.73 -8.25
C GLN A 14 6.09 20.58 -8.72
N THR A 15 6.00 20.41 -10.04
CA THR A 15 5.33 19.26 -10.65
C THR A 15 6.09 18.01 -10.21
N LYS A 16 5.56 17.29 -9.21
CA LYS A 16 6.02 15.93 -8.83
C LYS A 16 6.29 15.18 -10.12
N ARG A 17 7.54 14.82 -10.40
CA ARG A 17 7.88 13.84 -11.45
C ARG A 17 7.21 12.53 -11.05
N ARG A 18 5.98 12.31 -11.51
CA ARG A 18 5.20 11.11 -11.25
C ARG A 18 5.73 10.02 -12.18
N TYR A 19 6.31 8.98 -11.59
CA TYR A 19 6.92 7.89 -12.34
C TYR A 19 5.83 7.09 -13.06
N MET A 20 6.09 6.71 -14.31
CA MET A 20 5.18 6.03 -15.26
C MET A 20 4.45 4.80 -14.68
N PHE A 21 5.00 4.15 -13.65
CA PHE A 21 4.45 2.93 -13.04
C PHE A 21 4.06 3.11 -11.58
N THR A 22 3.92 4.35 -11.11
CA THR A 22 3.51 4.65 -9.73
C THR A 22 2.06 5.06 -9.66
N CYS A 23 1.33 4.52 -8.69
CA CYS A 23 -0.03 4.93 -8.35
C CYS A 23 0.02 6.28 -7.64
N GLY A 24 -0.73 7.28 -8.08
CA GLY A 24 -0.77 8.56 -7.36
C GLY A 24 -1.38 8.45 -5.94
N LEU A 25 -2.29 7.50 -5.69
CA LEU A 25 -3.01 7.45 -4.42
C LEU A 25 -2.16 6.83 -3.31
N CYS A 26 -1.48 5.71 -3.61
CA CYS A 26 -0.61 5.05 -2.64
C CYS A 26 0.88 5.34 -2.83
N GLN A 27 1.25 6.07 -3.89
CA GLN A 27 2.64 6.37 -4.29
C GLN A 27 3.52 5.13 -4.54
N GLY A 28 2.95 3.92 -4.51
CA GLY A 28 3.63 2.66 -4.76
C GLY A 28 3.59 2.23 -6.24
N LEU A 29 4.31 1.16 -6.57
CA LEU A 29 4.24 0.50 -7.88
C LEU A 29 2.80 0.05 -8.17
N LEU A 30 2.35 0.18 -9.42
CA LEU A 30 0.99 -0.21 -9.81
C LEU A 30 0.74 -1.71 -9.57
N THR A 31 -0.22 -2.01 -8.68
CA THR A 31 -0.76 -3.35 -8.44
C THR A 31 -2.19 -3.41 -8.97
N ASP A 32 -2.45 -4.34 -9.88
CA ASP A 32 -3.74 -4.45 -10.57
C ASP A 32 -4.19 -3.09 -11.17
N PRO A 33 -3.42 -2.57 -12.15
CA PRO A 33 -3.60 -1.24 -12.69
C PRO A 33 -4.98 -1.08 -13.33
N ALA A 34 -5.75 -0.10 -12.86
CA ALA A 34 -7.05 0.26 -13.41
C ALA A 34 -6.99 1.67 -14.00
N THR A 35 -7.40 1.80 -15.27
CA THR A 35 -7.33 3.07 -16.01
C THR A 35 -8.70 3.75 -16.04
N LEU A 36 -8.74 4.98 -15.54
CA LEU A 36 -9.93 5.84 -15.52
C LEU A 36 -10.29 6.33 -16.94
N GLN A 37 -11.47 6.94 -17.08
CA GLN A 37 -11.90 7.51 -18.37
C GLN A 37 -11.00 8.66 -18.84
N CYS A 38 -10.35 9.36 -17.92
CA CYS A 38 -9.39 10.41 -18.25
C CYS A 38 -8.00 9.88 -18.68
N GLY A 39 -7.82 8.55 -18.79
CA GLY A 39 -6.55 7.92 -19.20
C GLY A 39 -5.54 7.71 -18.07
N HIS A 40 -5.80 8.23 -16.88
CA HIS A 40 -4.92 8.05 -15.71
C HIS A 40 -5.10 6.67 -15.07
N THR A 41 -4.00 6.08 -14.62
CA THR A 41 -3.98 4.73 -14.04
C THR A 41 -3.59 4.75 -12.57
N PHE A 42 -4.29 3.95 -11.78
CA PHE A 42 -4.06 3.75 -10.34
C PHE A 42 -4.18 2.27 -10.00
N CYS A 43 -3.78 1.87 -8.79
CA CYS A 43 -4.11 0.53 -8.29
C CYS A 43 -5.62 0.40 -8.10
N ARG A 44 -6.24 -0.69 -8.58
CA ARG A 44 -7.70 -0.93 -8.46
C ARG A 44 -8.20 -0.73 -7.03
N ASN A 45 -7.53 -1.34 -6.05
CA ASN A 45 -7.92 -1.24 -4.64
C ASN A 45 -7.85 0.21 -4.10
N CYS A 46 -6.96 1.05 -4.64
CA CYS A 46 -6.84 2.44 -4.18
C CYS A 46 -8.03 3.27 -4.66
N ILE A 47 -8.40 3.15 -5.93
CA ILE A 47 -9.56 3.88 -6.49
C ILE A 47 -10.89 3.34 -5.98
N GLU A 48 -10.98 2.06 -5.61
CA GLU A 48 -12.17 1.49 -4.97
C GLU A 48 -12.39 2.01 -3.56
N LYS A 49 -11.31 2.35 -2.84
CA LYS A 49 -11.35 2.93 -1.49
C LYS A 49 -11.44 4.45 -1.48
N ASP A 50 -11.07 5.10 -2.58
CA ASP A 50 -11.14 6.55 -2.69
C ASP A 50 -12.59 7.04 -2.74
N LYS A 51 -12.97 7.81 -1.71
CA LYS A 51 -14.31 8.40 -1.59
C LYS A 51 -14.45 9.66 -2.44
N SER A 52 -13.36 10.29 -2.86
CA SER A 52 -13.39 11.54 -3.61
C SER A 52 -14.02 11.37 -4.99
N LYS A 53 -13.89 10.16 -5.58
CA LYS A 53 -14.29 9.83 -6.95
C LYS A 53 -13.73 10.82 -7.98
N THR A 54 -12.64 11.49 -7.64
CA THR A 54 -12.03 12.56 -8.43
C THR A 54 -10.62 12.12 -8.76
N CYS A 55 -10.24 12.23 -10.02
CA CYS A 55 -8.87 11.91 -10.41
C CYS A 55 -7.92 12.94 -9.77
N GLU A 56 -7.06 12.49 -8.86
CA GLU A 56 -6.06 13.36 -8.19
C GLU A 56 -4.99 13.95 -9.14
N LEU A 57 -4.96 13.48 -10.40
CA LEU A 57 -4.01 13.94 -11.40
C LEU A 57 -4.57 15.08 -12.25
N CYS A 58 -5.85 15.06 -12.61
CA CYS A 58 -6.47 16.08 -13.48
C CYS A 58 -7.76 16.71 -12.94
N GLY A 59 -8.25 16.30 -11.77
CA GLY A 59 -9.45 16.85 -11.15
C GLY A 59 -10.78 16.38 -11.78
N ILE A 60 -10.76 15.50 -12.77
CA ILE A 60 -11.99 14.99 -13.39
C ILE A 60 -12.74 14.09 -12.41
N VAL A 61 -14.02 14.38 -12.20
CA VAL A 61 -14.93 13.57 -11.38
C VAL A 61 -15.47 12.39 -12.20
N HIS A 62 -15.32 11.19 -11.66
CA HIS A 62 -15.83 9.96 -12.24
C HIS A 62 -17.04 9.46 -11.42
N TYR A 63 -18.23 9.99 -11.71
CA TYR A 63 -19.47 9.68 -10.99
C TYR A 63 -19.96 8.22 -11.18
N ARG A 64 -19.63 7.61 -12.32
CA ARG A 64 -19.85 6.18 -12.62
C ARG A 64 -18.51 5.49 -12.84
N LEU A 65 -17.74 5.35 -11.77
CA LEU A 65 -16.63 4.43 -11.74
C LEU A 65 -17.16 3.00 -11.94
N GLN A 66 -17.36 2.57 -13.19
CA GLN A 66 -17.56 1.16 -13.56
C GLN A 66 -16.26 0.36 -13.33
N ILE A 67 -15.44 0.71 -12.34
CA ILE A 67 -14.16 0.07 -12.03
C ILE A 67 -14.37 -1.42 -11.77
N ARG A 68 -15.45 -1.79 -11.06
CA ARG A 68 -15.80 -3.19 -10.80
C ARG A 68 -15.93 -4.04 -12.07
N ASN A 69 -16.29 -3.41 -13.21
CA ASN A 69 -16.43 -4.09 -14.49
C ASN A 69 -15.25 -3.85 -15.44
N ARG A 70 -14.30 -2.96 -15.09
CA ARG A 70 -13.12 -2.70 -15.90
C ARG A 70 -12.03 -3.70 -15.54
N GLY A 71 -11.57 -4.47 -16.51
CA GLY A 71 -10.42 -5.36 -16.39
C GLY A 71 -9.13 -4.62 -16.02
N SER A 72 -8.13 -5.38 -15.56
CA SER A 72 -6.79 -4.84 -15.30
C SER A 72 -6.16 -4.35 -16.61
N ASN A 73 -5.38 -3.28 -16.57
CA ASN A 73 -4.61 -2.83 -17.74
C ASN A 73 -3.45 -3.80 -17.97
N VAL A 74 -3.69 -4.80 -18.82
CA VAL A 74 -2.75 -5.89 -19.10
C VAL A 74 -1.40 -5.38 -19.62
N VAL A 75 -1.40 -4.30 -20.42
CA VAL A 75 -0.15 -3.69 -20.91
C VAL A 75 0.70 -3.19 -19.75
N LEU A 76 0.10 -2.42 -18.83
CA LEU A 76 0.81 -1.92 -17.66
C LEU A 76 1.21 -3.05 -16.71
N THR A 77 0.38 -4.08 -16.54
CA THR A 77 0.73 -5.28 -15.75
C THR A 77 1.99 -5.95 -16.33
N ASN A 78 2.01 -6.22 -17.64
CA ASN A 78 3.15 -6.87 -18.30
C ASN A 78 4.42 -6.01 -18.25
N LEU A 79 4.29 -4.68 -18.38
CA LEU A 79 5.41 -3.76 -18.24
C LEU A 79 5.94 -3.73 -16.81
N VAL A 80 5.05 -3.68 -15.80
CA VAL A 80 5.47 -3.72 -14.40
C VAL A 80 6.19 -5.03 -14.07
N GLU A 81 5.66 -6.17 -14.53
CA GLU A 81 6.27 -7.48 -14.36
C GLU A 81 7.66 -7.55 -15.01
N LYS A 82 7.78 -7.10 -16.27
CA LYS A 82 9.04 -7.16 -17.01
C LYS A 82 10.12 -6.23 -16.44
N TRP A 83 9.74 -5.03 -16.00
CA TRP A 83 10.69 -3.99 -15.58
C TRP A 83 10.98 -4.03 -14.09
N PHE A 84 10.08 -4.58 -13.27
CA PHE A 84 10.21 -4.65 -11.82
C PHE A 84 9.84 -6.05 -11.28
N PRO A 85 10.49 -7.13 -11.74
CA PRO A 85 10.08 -8.50 -11.45
C PRO A 85 10.01 -8.81 -9.95
N GLN A 86 11.00 -8.38 -9.15
CA GLN A 86 10.99 -8.63 -7.70
C GLN A 86 9.84 -7.92 -6.99
N LYS A 87 9.63 -6.63 -7.27
CA LYS A 87 8.54 -5.85 -6.65
C LYS A 87 7.17 -6.36 -7.11
N TYR A 88 7.05 -6.75 -8.38
CA TYR A 88 5.85 -7.37 -8.92
C TYR A 88 5.55 -8.70 -8.19
N THR A 89 6.51 -9.62 -8.11
CA THR A 89 6.33 -10.91 -7.42
C THR A 89 5.97 -10.71 -5.95
N SER A 90 6.66 -9.82 -5.23
CA SER A 90 6.32 -9.50 -3.84
C SER A 90 4.89 -8.96 -3.72
N SER A 91 4.45 -8.09 -4.64
CA SER A 91 3.08 -7.59 -4.68
C SER A 91 2.05 -8.69 -4.98
N GLN A 92 2.37 -9.67 -5.83
CA GLN A 92 1.48 -10.80 -6.11
C GLN A 92 1.36 -11.73 -4.91
N LEU A 93 2.46 -12.02 -4.23
CA LEU A 93 2.44 -12.78 -2.98
C LEU A 93 1.64 -12.04 -1.91
N LYS A 94 1.82 -10.71 -1.76
CA LYS A 94 1.00 -9.90 -0.85
C LYS A 94 -0.49 -10.04 -1.15
N LYS A 95 -0.88 -9.99 -2.44
CA LYS A 95 -2.27 -10.17 -2.87
C LYS A 95 -2.79 -11.56 -2.49
N LYS A 96 -2.05 -12.61 -2.81
CA LYS A 96 -2.39 -14.00 -2.47
C LYS A 96 -2.50 -14.21 -0.96
N GLY A 97 -1.61 -13.60 -0.17
CA GLY A 97 -1.68 -13.63 1.29
C GLY A 97 -2.96 -12.95 1.82
N ASN A 98 -3.38 -11.83 1.21
CA ASN A 98 -4.64 -11.17 1.57
C ASN A 98 -5.87 -12.02 1.19
N GLU A 99 -5.80 -12.82 0.12
CA GLU A 99 -6.87 -13.76 -0.27
C GLU A 99 -7.03 -14.87 0.77
N TYR A 100 -5.94 -15.52 1.18
CA TYR A 100 -5.98 -16.49 2.30
C TYR A 100 -6.47 -15.87 3.60
N PHE A 101 -6.01 -14.65 3.93
CA PHE A 101 -6.47 -13.91 5.09
C PHE A 101 -7.99 -13.66 5.04
N SER A 102 -8.53 -13.27 3.88
CA SER A 102 -9.96 -13.04 3.70
C SER A 102 -10.77 -14.33 3.79
N ALA A 103 -10.16 -15.46 3.43
CA ALA A 103 -10.71 -16.81 3.62
C ALA A 103 -10.54 -17.35 5.05
N GLN A 104 -9.99 -16.56 5.98
CA GLN A 104 -9.68 -16.94 7.37
C GLN A 104 -8.66 -18.09 7.50
N ASP A 105 -7.94 -18.41 6.43
CA ASP A 105 -6.81 -19.35 6.47
C ASP A 105 -5.53 -18.57 6.82
N TYR A 106 -5.39 -18.26 8.10
CA TYR A 106 -4.28 -17.46 8.61
C TYR A 106 -2.93 -18.16 8.49
N LYS A 107 -2.90 -19.50 8.57
CA LYS A 107 -1.67 -20.30 8.41
C LYS A 107 -1.09 -20.14 7.01
N SER A 108 -1.90 -20.39 5.99
CA SER A 108 -1.47 -20.20 4.60
C SER A 108 -1.12 -18.73 4.31
N ALA A 109 -1.85 -17.78 4.91
CA ALA A 109 -1.53 -16.36 4.78
C ALA A 109 -0.12 -16.04 5.34
N VAL A 110 0.24 -16.55 6.52
CA VAL A 110 1.56 -16.37 7.13
C VAL A 110 2.67 -16.92 6.24
N GLU A 111 2.49 -18.12 5.67
CA GLU A 111 3.46 -18.73 4.77
C GLU A 111 3.71 -17.85 3.54
N ILE A 112 2.63 -17.38 2.90
CA ILE A 112 2.71 -16.54 1.71
C ILE A 112 3.33 -15.16 2.03
N TYR A 113 2.98 -14.54 3.16
CA TYR A 113 3.62 -13.29 3.57
C TYR A 113 5.10 -13.49 3.88
N SER A 114 5.48 -14.61 4.50
CA SER A 114 6.88 -14.94 4.77
C SER A 114 7.68 -15.06 3.48
N GLN A 115 7.13 -15.70 2.45
CA GLN A 115 7.73 -15.72 1.11
C GLN A 115 7.87 -14.30 0.53
N ALA A 116 6.84 -13.46 0.64
CA ALA A 116 6.90 -12.08 0.15
C ALA A 116 7.98 -11.25 0.85
N ILE A 117 8.19 -11.45 2.16
CA ILE A 117 9.20 -10.77 2.98
C ILE A 117 10.61 -11.13 2.53
N THR A 118 10.85 -12.38 2.10
CA THR A 118 12.17 -12.77 1.55
C THR A 118 12.57 -11.94 0.33
N ILE A 119 11.59 -11.49 -0.46
CA ILE A 119 11.79 -10.69 -1.66
C ILE A 119 11.87 -9.20 -1.32
N SER A 120 10.98 -8.71 -0.44
CA SER A 120 10.89 -7.29 -0.08
C SER A 120 10.98 -7.09 1.43
N LYS A 121 12.19 -7.22 1.96
CA LYS A 121 12.48 -7.12 3.40
C LYS A 121 12.13 -5.77 4.04
N THR A 122 11.99 -4.73 3.22
CA THR A 122 11.69 -3.36 3.65
C THR A 122 10.22 -2.96 3.52
N ASP A 123 9.34 -3.86 3.03
CA ASP A 123 7.90 -3.58 2.96
C ASP A 123 7.26 -3.88 4.33
N HIS A 124 7.15 -2.85 5.17
CA HIS A 124 6.54 -2.94 6.50
C HIS A 124 5.08 -3.41 6.46
N LEU A 125 4.37 -3.26 5.33
CA LEU A 125 2.98 -3.74 5.20
C LEU A 125 2.90 -5.27 5.25
N LEU A 126 3.92 -5.97 4.75
CA LEU A 126 3.98 -7.43 4.79
C LEU A 126 4.12 -7.94 6.23
N LEU A 127 5.02 -7.34 6.99
CA LEU A 127 5.22 -7.62 8.42
C LEU A 127 3.97 -7.30 9.23
N SER A 128 3.33 -6.16 8.96
CA SER A 128 2.08 -5.77 9.63
C SER A 128 0.92 -6.73 9.36
N ASN A 129 0.84 -7.25 8.13
CA ASN A 129 -0.17 -8.24 7.77
C ASN A 129 0.11 -9.59 8.43
N ARG A 130 1.38 -10.04 8.43
CA ARG A 130 1.78 -11.30 9.07
C ARG A 130 1.62 -11.24 10.60
N SER A 131 2.04 -10.15 11.23
CA SER A 131 1.76 -9.85 12.66
C SER A 131 0.28 -9.99 12.99
N HIS A 132 -0.60 -9.47 12.13
CA HIS A 132 -2.03 -9.58 12.36
C HIS A 132 -2.54 -11.02 12.26
N CYS A 133 -2.03 -11.82 11.31
CA CYS A 133 -2.35 -13.25 11.26
C CYS A 133 -1.90 -13.96 12.54
N TYR A 134 -0.71 -13.65 13.05
CA TYR A 134 -0.20 -14.24 14.28
C TYR A 134 -1.10 -13.93 15.48
N VAL A 135 -1.57 -12.68 15.63
CA VAL A 135 -2.56 -12.32 16.67
C VAL A 135 -3.84 -13.15 16.52
N LEU A 136 -4.36 -13.33 15.31
CA LEU A 136 -5.58 -14.12 15.07
C LEU A 136 -5.39 -15.63 15.28
N MET A 137 -4.14 -16.07 15.44
CA MET A 137 -3.76 -17.45 15.74
C MET A 137 -3.26 -17.61 17.19
N ASP A 138 -3.42 -16.59 18.03
CA ASP A 138 -2.91 -16.53 19.40
C ASP A 138 -1.38 -16.70 19.54
N GLN A 139 -0.63 -16.41 18.47
CA GLN A 139 0.83 -16.44 18.42
C GLN A 139 1.40 -15.04 18.73
N PHE A 140 1.23 -14.59 19.98
CA PHE A 140 1.46 -13.18 20.31
C PHE A 140 2.94 -12.77 20.34
N ASP A 141 3.85 -13.67 20.67
CA ASP A 141 5.30 -13.39 20.65
C ASP A 141 5.79 -13.10 19.23
N GLU A 142 5.42 -13.94 18.26
CA GLU A 142 5.74 -13.73 16.84
C GLU A 142 5.07 -12.47 16.29
N ALA A 143 3.84 -12.19 16.71
CA ALA A 143 3.14 -10.97 16.35
C ALA A 143 3.88 -9.71 16.83
N LEU A 144 4.42 -9.74 18.06
CA LEU A 144 5.16 -8.64 18.66
C LEU A 144 6.47 -8.39 17.91
N VAL A 145 7.24 -9.44 17.60
CA VAL A 145 8.48 -9.33 16.82
C VAL A 145 8.24 -8.64 15.48
N ASP A 146 7.21 -9.05 14.74
CA ASP A 146 6.87 -8.41 13.48
C ASP A 146 6.40 -6.95 13.66
N ALA A 147 5.63 -6.66 14.71
CA ALA A 147 5.17 -5.31 14.98
C ALA A 147 6.31 -4.34 15.36
N GLU A 148 7.31 -4.82 16.09
CA GLU A 148 8.52 -4.04 16.40
C GLU A 148 9.35 -3.79 15.14
N GLN A 149 9.48 -4.78 14.27
CA GLN A 149 10.15 -4.61 12.98
C GLN A 149 9.42 -3.60 12.07
N VAL A 150 8.08 -3.55 12.11
CA VAL A 150 7.30 -2.52 11.41
C VAL A 150 7.70 -1.13 11.89
N LEU A 151 7.78 -0.93 13.21
CA LEU A 151 8.13 0.37 13.81
C LEU A 151 9.59 0.76 13.55
N LEU A 152 10.49 -0.21 13.38
CA LEU A 152 11.87 0.05 12.94
C LEU A 152 11.93 0.53 11.48
N LEU A 153 11.07 0.00 10.61
CA LEU A 153 11.02 0.37 9.19
C LEU A 153 10.26 1.68 8.93
N ASP A 154 9.16 1.92 9.65
CA ASP A 154 8.39 3.15 9.58
C ASP A 154 7.90 3.59 10.97
N PRO A 155 8.71 4.40 11.69
CA PRO A 155 8.37 4.88 13.03
C PRO A 155 7.14 5.80 13.07
N ASN A 156 6.74 6.37 11.94
CA ASN A 156 5.64 7.34 11.90
C ASN A 156 4.30 6.72 11.51
N TRP A 157 4.24 5.39 11.31
CA TRP A 157 3.04 4.72 10.84
C TRP A 157 2.15 4.26 12.01
N PRO A 158 0.97 4.90 12.24
CA PRO A 158 0.16 4.63 13.44
C PRO A 158 -0.33 3.18 13.54
N LYS A 159 -0.52 2.51 12.39
CA LYS A 159 -0.95 1.12 12.36
C LYS A 159 0.12 0.17 12.90
N GLY A 160 1.41 0.54 12.84
CA GLY A 160 2.49 -0.23 13.47
C GLY A 160 2.32 -0.31 14.98
N TYR A 161 2.08 0.82 15.64
CA TYR A 161 1.80 0.87 17.08
C TYR A 161 0.54 0.08 17.45
N PHE A 162 -0.52 0.19 16.64
CA PHE A 162 -1.72 -0.62 16.83
C PHE A 162 -1.42 -2.13 16.79
N ARG A 163 -0.56 -2.61 15.87
CA ARG A 163 -0.14 -4.02 15.84
C ARG A 163 0.61 -4.41 17.10
N LYS A 164 1.53 -3.56 17.58
CA LYS A 164 2.29 -3.79 18.81
C LYS A 164 1.37 -3.87 20.03
N GLY A 165 0.43 -2.94 20.17
CA GLY A 165 -0.56 -2.96 21.24
C GLY A 165 -1.44 -4.21 21.23
N CYS A 166 -1.90 -4.66 20.05
CA CYS A 166 -2.65 -5.92 19.94
C CYS A 166 -1.84 -7.14 20.41
N ALA A 167 -0.55 -7.22 20.05
CA ALA A 167 0.32 -8.31 20.47
C ALA A 167 0.59 -8.27 21.99
N LEU A 168 0.90 -7.10 22.54
CA LEU A 168 1.14 -6.92 23.98
C LEU A 168 -0.11 -7.21 24.82
N TYR A 169 -1.28 -6.80 24.34
CA TYR A 169 -2.55 -7.12 24.96
C TYR A 169 -2.78 -8.63 25.02
N GLY A 170 -2.49 -9.36 23.93
CA GLY A 170 -2.57 -10.82 23.89
C GLY A 170 -1.59 -11.51 24.83
N LEU A 171 -0.41 -10.92 25.05
CA LEU A 171 0.59 -11.37 26.03
C LEU A 171 0.22 -11.01 27.49
N GLY A 172 -0.87 -10.27 27.73
CA GLY A 172 -1.23 -9.80 29.07
C GLY A 172 -0.35 -8.65 29.59
N ARG A 173 0.45 -8.01 28.73
CA ARG A 173 1.34 -6.89 29.07
C ARG A 173 0.62 -5.56 28.90
N TYR A 174 -0.43 -5.34 29.67
CA TYR A 174 -1.36 -4.22 29.48
C TYR A 174 -0.72 -2.83 29.70
N GLU A 175 0.29 -2.73 30.56
CA GLU A 175 0.99 -1.46 30.81
C GLU A 175 1.87 -1.03 29.62
N ASP A 176 2.34 -2.00 28.84
CA ASP A 176 3.20 -1.77 27.67
C ASP A 176 2.39 -1.57 26.37
N ALA A 177 1.10 -1.93 26.37
CA ALA A 177 0.23 -2.04 25.19
C ALA A 177 -0.33 -0.69 24.70
#